data_AF-A0A3C1G7X4-F1
#
_entry.id   AF-A0A3C1G7X4-F1
#
_cell.length_a   1.000
_cell.length_b   1.000
_cell.length_c   1.000
_cell.angle_alpha   90.00
_cell.angle_beta   90.00
_cell.angle_gamma   90.00
#
_symmetry.space_group_name_H-M   'P 1'
#
loop_
_entity.id
_entity.type
_entity.pdbx_description
1 polymer ?
#
loop_
_entity_poly.entity_id
_entity_poly.type
_entity_poly.pdbx_seq_one_letter_code
_entity_poly.pdbx_strand_id
1 'polypeptide(L)' 'TALEVGGEWLIVARALAGAVGQLDGVRGRAAATGLAVSGEALAGTLARHPWLERDVPVIPADFVAMDTGTGLVHIAPG' A
#
# COMPACT_ATOMS: atom_id res chain seq x y z
N THR A 1 5.14 5.62 -1.73
CA THR A 1 6.10 5.31 -2.81
C THR A 1 5.69 4.01 -3.44
N ALA A 2 6.12 3.74 -4.67
CA ALA A 2 5.82 2.48 -5.33
C ALA A 2 7.05 1.56 -5.37
N LEU A 3 6.84 0.29 -5.04
CA LEU A 3 7.76 -0.81 -5.30
C LEU A 3 7.25 -1.58 -6.51
N GLU A 4 8.12 -1.86 -7.48
CA GLU A 4 7.80 -2.77 -8.58
C GLU A 4 8.10 -4.20 -8.11
N VAL A 5 7.15 -5.11 -8.28
CA VAL A 5 7.25 -6.51 -7.84
C VAL A 5 6.68 -7.41 -8.94
N GLY A 6 7.55 -7.93 -9.80
CA GLY A 6 7.16 -8.90 -10.82
C GLY A 6 6.13 -8.36 -11.82
N GLY A 7 6.28 -7.11 -12.26
CA GLY A 7 5.37 -6.44 -13.19
C GLY A 7 4.19 -5.72 -12.55
N GLU A 8 3.99 -5.89 -11.23
CA GLU A 8 2.97 -5.16 -10.46
C GLU A 8 3.59 -4.06 -9.60
N TRP A 9 2.77 -3.12 -9.16
CA TRP A 9 3.22 -1.96 -8.39
C TRP A 9 2.54 -1.97 -7.01
N LEU A 10 3.34 -2.04 -5.95
CA LEU A 10 2.87 -1.96 -4.57
C LEU A 10 3.05 -0.54 -4.05
N ILE A 11 1.96 0.11 -3.66
CA ILE A 11 2.00 1.40 -2.97
C ILE A 11 2.20 1.15 -1.48
N VAL A 12 3.26 1.73 -0.92
CA VAL A 12 3.60 1.64 0.50
C VAL A 12 4.07 2.99 1.04
N ALA A 13 3.97 3.19 2.34
CA ALA A 13 4.62 4.33 3.00
C ALA A 13 6.14 4.26 2.77
N ARG A 14 6.74 5.41 2.45
CA ARG A 14 8.17 5.48 2.09
C ARG A 14 9.06 4.94 3.20
N ALA A 15 8.75 5.24 4.46
CA ALA A 15 9.50 4.76 5.62
C ALA A 15 9.45 3.23 5.78
N LEU A 16 8.40 2.58 5.28
CA LEU A 16 8.16 1.14 5.42
C LEU A 16 8.61 0.33 4.20
N ALA A 17 9.03 0.98 3.11
CA ALA A 17 9.44 0.32 1.88
C ALA A 17 10.57 -0.71 2.10
N GLY A 18 11.53 -0.39 2.97
CA GLY A 18 12.61 -1.32 3.33
C GLY A 18 12.08 -2.57 4.03
N ALA A 19 11.20 -2.41 5.02
CA ALA A 19 10.61 -3.53 5.75
C ALA A 19 9.70 -4.38 4.86
N VAL A 20 8.85 -3.76 4.04
CA VAL A 20 7.99 -4.46 3.07
C VAL A 20 8.83 -5.25 2.06
N GLY A 21 9.95 -4.68 1.60
CA GLY A 21 10.88 -5.35 0.68
C GLY A 21 11.51 -6.64 1.25
N GLN A 22 11.44 -6.85 2.57
CA GLN A 22 11.96 -8.05 3.24
C GLN A 22 10.88 -9.12 3.50
N LEU A 23 9.60 -8.84 3.23
CA LEU A 23 8.52 -9.79 3.42
C LEU A 23 8.63 -10.96 2.45
N ASP A 24 8.18 -12.12 2.90
CA ASP A 24 8.09 -13.32 2.05
C ASP A 24 7.15 -13.04 0.86
N GLY A 25 7.55 -13.49 -0.33
CA GLY A 25 6.88 -13.19 -1.59
C GLY A 25 7.28 -11.86 -2.25
N VAL A 26 7.87 -10.92 -1.50
CA VAL A 26 8.41 -9.65 -1.99
C VAL A 26 9.94 -9.66 -2.05
N ARG A 27 10.58 -10.29 -1.07
CA ARG A 27 12.04 -10.40 -0.96
C ARG A 27 12.68 -10.93 -2.25
N GLY A 28 13.68 -10.22 -2.74
CA GLY A 28 14.40 -10.55 -3.97
C GLY A 28 13.62 -10.29 -5.27
N ARG A 29 12.36 -9.84 -5.17
CA ARG A 29 11.49 -9.50 -6.31
C ARG A 29 11.17 -8.02 -6.40
N ALA A 30 11.29 -7.28 -5.29
CA ALA A 30 10.98 -5.86 -5.25
C ALA A 30 12.14 -4.97 -5.73
N ALA A 31 11.82 -4.03 -6.60
CA ALA A 31 12.66 -2.91 -6.98
C ALA A 31 12.02 -1.59 -6.53
N ALA A 32 12.82 -0.72 -5.89
CA ALA A 32 12.38 0.63 -5.59
C ALA A 32 12.22 1.42 -6.89
N THR A 33 11.10 2.13 -7.04
CA THR A 33 10.87 3.03 -8.18
C THR A 33 11.12 4.48 -7.78
N GLY A 34 11.26 5.36 -8.78
CA GLY A 34 11.27 6.81 -8.56
C GLY A 34 9.89 7.40 -8.24
N LEU A 35 8.82 6.62 -8.32
CA LEU A 35 7.46 7.12 -8.15
C LEU A 35 7.08 7.27 -6.68
N ALA A 36 6.46 8.41 -6.39
CA ALA A 36 5.86 8.72 -5.12
C ALA A 36 4.55 9.47 -5.34
N VAL A 37 3.54 9.06 -4.57
CA VAL A 37 2.22 9.67 -4.52
C VAL A 37 1.99 10.06 -3.06
N SER A 38 1.41 11.23 -2.80
CA SER A 38 1.03 11.66 -1.46
C SER A 38 -0.17 10.83 -0.97
N GLY A 39 -0.33 10.68 0.34
CA GLY A 39 -1.53 10.04 0.90
C GLY A 39 -2.81 10.78 0.50
N GLU A 40 -2.75 12.10 0.45
CA GLU A 40 -3.86 12.96 0.00
C GLU A 40 -4.28 12.68 -1.45
N ALA A 41 -3.33 12.45 -2.36
CA ALA A 41 -3.64 12.11 -3.74
C ALA A 41 -4.25 10.71 -3.91
N LEU A 42 -4.12 9.84 -2.89
CA LEU A 42 -4.79 8.54 -2.87
C LEU A 42 -6.21 8.62 -2.30
N ALA A 43 -6.54 9.68 -1.55
CA ALA A 43 -7.85 9.81 -0.94
C ALA A 43 -8.96 9.85 -2.01
N GLY A 44 -10.01 9.05 -1.82
CA GLY A 44 -11.12 8.93 -2.75
C GLY A 44 -10.87 8.00 -3.95
N THR A 45 -9.64 7.50 -4.15
CA THR A 45 -9.39 6.46 -5.16
C THR A 45 -10.13 5.17 -4.80
N LEU A 46 -10.59 4.44 -5.81
CA LEU A 46 -11.32 3.19 -5.63
C LEU A 46 -10.37 2.01 -5.73
N ALA A 47 -10.39 1.15 -4.71
CA ALA A 47 -9.71 -0.12 -4.68
C ALA A 47 -10.73 -1.25 -4.83
N ARG A 48 -10.48 -2.20 -5.73
CA ARG A 48 -11.31 -3.41 -5.85
C ARG A 48 -11.05 -4.32 -4.65
N HIS A 49 -12.11 -4.74 -3.95
CA HIS A 49 -11.98 -5.69 -2.87
C HIS A 49 -11.57 -7.08 -3.41
N PRO A 50 -10.65 -7.82 -2.76
CA PRO A 50 -10.12 -9.07 -3.31
C PRO A 50 -11.14 -10.22 -3.39
N TRP A 51 -12.17 -10.21 -2.54
CA TRP A 51 -13.14 -11.31 -2.43
C TRP A 51 -14.60 -10.91 -2.64
N LEU A 52 -14.89 -9.61 -2.66
CA LEU A 52 -16.26 -9.11 -2.74
C LEU A 52 -16.35 -8.33 -4.05
N GLU A 53 -17.48 -8.47 -4.75
CA GLU A 53 -17.73 -7.70 -5.96
C GLU A 53 -18.13 -6.27 -5.61
N ARG A 54 -17.20 -5.53 -5.02
CA ARG A 54 -17.35 -4.12 -4.67
C ARG A 54 -16.02 -3.40 -4.75
N ASP A 55 -16.10 -2.13 -5.07
CA ASP A 55 -15.00 -1.20 -4.93
C ASP A 55 -15.14 -0.44 -3.61
N VAL A 56 -14.02 -0.18 -2.94
CA VAL A 56 -13.97 0.55 -1.67
C VAL A 56 -13.10 1.80 -1.82
N PRO A 57 -13.51 2.95 -1.26
CA PRO A 57 -12.68 4.14 -1.32
C PRO A 57 -11.49 4.03 -0.35
N VAL A 58 -10.35 4.55 -0.78
CA VAL A 58 -9.25 4.86 0.13
C VAL A 58 -9.60 6.15 0.87
N ILE A 59 -9.58 6.11 2.20
CA ILE A 59 -9.88 7.26 3.06
C ILE A 59 -8.66 7.66 3.88
N PRO A 60 -8.46 8.97 4.16
CA PRO A 60 -7.47 9.40 5.13
C PRO A 60 -7.89 8.98 6.54
N ALA A 61 -6.91 8.60 7.37
CA ALA A 61 -7.14 8.20 8.74
C ALA A 61 -5.92 8.52 9.61
N ASP A 62 -6.15 9.13 10.78
CA ASP A 62 -5.09 9.56 11.70
C ASP A 62 -4.50 8.41 12.53
N PHE A 63 -5.20 7.27 12.57
CA PHE A 63 -4.77 6.09 13.33
C PHE A 63 -3.82 5.16 12.56
N VAL A 64 -3.42 5.53 11.33
CA VAL A 64 -2.49 4.73 10.53
C VAL A 64 -1.06 4.92 11.06
N ALA A 65 -0.49 3.84 11.59
CA ALA A 65 0.90 3.83 12.05
C ALA A 65 1.88 3.89 10.86
N MET A 66 2.92 4.72 10.98
CA MET A 66 3.93 4.95 9.93
C MET A 66 5.26 4.21 10.18
N ASP A 67 5.30 3.40 11.23
CA ASP A 67 6.46 2.61 11.69
C ASP A 67 6.25 1.08 11.59
N THR A 68 5.02 0.63 11.27
CA THR A 68 4.69 -0.79 11.10
C THR A 68 3.73 -1.04 9.93
N GLY A 69 3.73 -2.27 9.41
CA GLY A 69 2.90 -2.70 8.29
C GLY A 69 3.34 -2.10 6.95
N THR A 70 2.38 -1.57 6.19
CA THR A 70 2.61 -1.00 4.84
C THR A 70 2.31 0.50 4.77
N GLY A 71 1.70 1.09 5.81
CA GLY A 71 1.14 2.44 5.79
C GLY A 71 -0.23 2.53 5.10
N LEU A 72 -0.85 1.39 4.80
CA LEU A 72 -2.24 1.26 4.35
C LEU A 72 -2.93 0.23 5.26
N VAL A 73 -4.13 0.56 5.74
CA VAL A 73 -4.90 -0.29 6.64
C VAL A 73 -6.21 -0.68 5.95
N HIS A 74 -6.48 -1.99 5.90
CA HIS A 74 -7.79 -2.48 5.52
C HIS A 74 -8.76 -2.33 6.71
N ILE A 75 -9.91 -1.68 6.48
CA ILE A 75 -10.95 -1.48 7.49
C ILE A 75 -12.11 -2.43 7.20
N ALA A 76 -12.38 -3.34 8.13
CA ALA A 76 -13.51 -4.27 8.07
C ALA A 76 -14.46 -3.98 9.25
N PRO A 77 -15.45 -3.07 9.08
CA PRO A 77 -16.56 -3.00 10.02
C PRO A 77 -17.36 -4.30 9.88
N GLY A 78 -17.60 -4.96 11.01
CA GLY A 78 -18.22 -6.30 11.07
C GLY A 78 -19.59 -6.41 10.41
#